data_AF-A0A7H8PRU3-F1
#
_entry.id   AF-A0A7H8PRU3-F1
#
_cell.length_a   1.000
_cell.length_b   1.000
_cell.length_c   1.000
_cell.angle_alpha   90.00
_cell.angle_beta   90.00
_cell.angle_gamma   90.00
#
_symmetry.space_group_name_H-M   'P 1'
#
loop_
_entity.id
_entity.type
_entity.pdbx_description
1 polymer ?
#
loop_
_entity_poly.entity_id
_entity_poly.type
_entity_poly.pdbx_seq_one_letter_code
_entity_poly.pdbx_strand_id
1 'polypeptide(L)'
;MEVIYIISIVAFVIIILYNLFVTSANLFSIISFCFKINSVAHYWSDVKKANVHARSIYSTIIGLVIALIAYLIISPVIFFRKYLFSTKSGTDYFSNVQKDKILLFVQHLKESLPKATQYNYQIPLDKLLEGIPPNTTLNQQLQLIADKMCVHLLLDKPIKVMTINTVDAGKFEHINGMNCIFINGDQSKHNIHQKYAILAHEITHYYLEHHNIRMANTNENEFLTEICAVYVGFGFIMLDGYDYVKTADQYNKVGYVDAKVLLEAIIQVAYVRRQNPFHIVKNLGIPTRFIARIKLKALIQEYKAFQKKKQ
;
A
#
# COMPACT_ATOMS: atom_id res chain seq x y z
N MET A 1 -14.42 33.82 -57.01
CA MET A 1 -15.01 33.09 -55.86
C MET A 1 -14.00 32.18 -55.17
N GLU A 2 -13.15 31.45 -55.90
CA GLU A 2 -12.16 30.53 -55.32
C GLU A 2 -11.14 31.19 -54.37
N VAL A 3 -10.64 32.39 -54.72
CA VAL A 3 -9.65 33.11 -53.88
C VAL A 3 -10.24 33.47 -52.51
N ILE A 4 -11.50 33.90 -52.45
CA ILE A 4 -12.19 34.27 -51.20
C ILE A 4 -12.41 33.02 -50.33
N TYR A 5 -12.76 31.89 -50.94
CA TYR A 5 -12.92 30.62 -50.24
C TYR A 5 -11.61 30.12 -49.62
N ILE A 6 -10.50 30.15 -50.38
CA ILE A 6 -9.18 29.75 -49.88
C ILE A 6 -8.74 30.65 -48.73
N ILE A 7 -8.90 31.97 -48.86
CA ILE A 7 -8.57 32.93 -47.79
C ILE A 7 -9.41 32.65 -46.54
N SER A 8 -10.69 32.30 -46.69
CA SER A 8 -11.59 32.00 -45.57
C SER A 8 -11.19 30.73 -44.83
N ILE A 9 -10.76 29.68 -45.55
CA ILE A 9 -10.23 28.45 -44.96
C ILE A 9 -8.93 28.74 -44.20
N VAL A 10 -7.99 29.47 -44.81
CA VAL A 10 -6.70 29.76 -44.17
C VAL A 10 -6.91 30.57 -42.89
N ALA A 11 -7.78 31.59 -42.93
CA ALA A 11 -8.13 32.37 -41.75
C ALA A 11 -8.76 31.49 -40.65
N PHE A 12 -9.68 30.59 -41.02
CA PHE A 12 -10.31 29.66 -40.09
C PHE A 12 -9.30 28.71 -39.44
N VAL A 13 -8.36 28.16 -40.21
CA VAL A 13 -7.28 27.29 -39.70
C VAL A 13 -6.37 28.04 -38.73
N ILE A 14 -5.97 29.27 -39.06
CA ILE A 14 -5.13 30.10 -38.18
C ILE A 14 -5.83 30.36 -36.84
N ILE A 15 -7.13 30.66 -36.86
CA ILE A 15 -7.93 30.88 -35.65
C ILE A 15 -7.99 29.61 -34.78
N ILE A 16 -8.16 28.43 -35.39
CA ILE A 16 -8.13 27.16 -34.66
C ILE A 16 -6.77 26.92 -34.02
N LEU A 17 -5.68 27.11 -34.76
CA LEU A 17 -4.32 26.89 -34.26
C LEU A 17 -3.98 27.84 -33.11
N TYR A 18 -4.35 29.11 -33.23
CA TYR A 18 -4.16 30.09 -32.16
C TYR A 18 -4.93 29.69 -30.88
N ASN A 19 -6.19 29.30 -31.02
CA ASN A 19 -7.00 28.85 -29.88
C ASN A 19 -6.46 27.57 -29.24
N LEU A 20 -5.96 26.64 -30.06
CA LEU A 20 -5.33 25.41 -29.57
C LEU A 20 -4.06 25.72 -28.77
N PHE A 21 -3.24 26.65 -29.24
CA PHE A 21 -2.03 27.09 -28.55
C PHE A 21 -2.34 27.71 -27.19
N VAL A 22 -3.26 28.67 -27.13
CA VAL A 22 -3.69 29.31 -25.88
C VAL A 22 -4.28 28.29 -24.90
N THR A 23 -5.15 27.40 -25.38
CA THR A 23 -5.75 26.33 -24.57
C THR A 23 -4.68 25.40 -24.00
N SER A 24 -3.68 25.04 -24.80
CA SER A 24 -2.57 24.18 -24.38
C SER A 24 -1.69 24.85 -23.33
N ALA A 25 -1.40 26.15 -23.48
CA ALA A 25 -0.62 26.92 -22.51
C ALA A 25 -1.34 27.03 -21.15
N ASN A 26 -2.64 27.32 -21.18
CA ASN A 26 -3.47 27.37 -19.97
C ASN A 26 -3.51 26.00 -19.28
N LEU A 27 -3.73 24.94 -20.05
CA LEU A 27 -3.77 23.58 -19.52
C LEU A 27 -2.43 23.17 -18.91
N PHE A 28 -1.31 23.54 -19.54
CA PHE A 28 0.03 23.29 -19.00
C PHE A 28 0.23 23.96 -17.63
N SER A 29 -0.20 25.21 -17.48
CA SER A 29 -0.16 25.93 -16.21
C SER A 29 -1.00 25.22 -15.13
N ILE A 30 -2.23 24.81 -15.46
CA ILE A 30 -3.13 24.08 -14.53
C ILE A 30 -2.50 22.74 -14.12
N ILE A 31 -1.97 21.97 -15.08
CA ILE A 31 -1.29 20.71 -14.83
C ILE A 31 -0.10 20.92 -13.89
N SER A 32 0.75 21.92 -14.17
CA SER A 32 1.90 22.27 -13.33
C SER A 32 1.47 22.64 -11.90
N PHE A 33 0.38 23.40 -11.76
CA PHE A 33 -0.20 23.72 -10.46
C PHE A 33 -0.67 22.47 -9.71
N CYS A 34 -1.43 21.59 -10.37
CA CYS A 34 -1.88 20.31 -9.80
C CYS A 34 -0.70 19.44 -9.32
N PHE A 35 0.40 19.41 -10.07
CA PHE A 35 1.64 18.74 -9.63
C PHE A 35 2.30 19.45 -8.44
N LYS A 36 2.29 20.78 -8.38
CA LYS A 36 2.85 21.55 -7.26
C LYS A 36 2.11 21.28 -5.94
N ILE A 37 0.78 21.25 -5.98
CA ILE A 37 -0.06 21.00 -4.79
C ILE A 37 -0.36 19.50 -4.57
N ASN A 38 0.13 18.64 -5.45
CA ASN A 38 -0.10 17.19 -5.42
C ASN A 38 -1.59 16.80 -5.27
N SER A 39 -2.46 17.51 -6.00
CA SER A 39 -3.92 17.35 -5.94
C SER A 39 -4.57 17.75 -7.25
N VAL A 40 -5.63 17.03 -7.63
CA VAL A 40 -6.48 17.35 -8.80
C VAL A 40 -7.80 18.02 -8.40
N ALA A 41 -7.98 18.36 -7.11
CA ALA A 41 -9.25 18.90 -6.59
C ALA A 41 -9.71 20.18 -7.30
N HIS A 42 -8.76 21.02 -7.73
CA HIS A 42 -9.04 22.29 -8.43
C HIS A 42 -9.01 22.18 -9.96
N TYR A 43 -8.68 21.01 -10.50
CA TYR A 43 -8.42 20.85 -11.94
C TYR A 43 -9.60 21.30 -12.80
N TRP A 44 -10.79 20.77 -12.54
CA TRP A 44 -11.98 21.09 -13.33
C TRP A 44 -12.48 22.52 -13.14
N SER A 45 -12.34 23.07 -11.92
CA SER A 45 -12.69 24.47 -11.68
C SER A 45 -11.79 25.43 -12.46
N ASP A 46 -10.49 25.12 -12.53
CA ASP A 46 -9.52 25.97 -13.20
C ASP A 46 -9.61 25.83 -14.72
N VAL A 47 -9.84 24.61 -15.24
CA VAL A 47 -10.15 24.36 -16.66
C VAL A 47 -11.39 25.13 -17.09
N LYS A 48 -12.46 25.12 -16.28
CA LYS A 48 -13.69 25.86 -16.58
C LYS A 48 -13.44 27.37 -16.65
N LYS A 49 -12.65 27.93 -15.74
CA LYS A 49 -12.30 29.36 -15.73
C LYS A 49 -11.42 29.76 -16.91
N ALA A 50 -10.49 28.90 -17.31
CA ALA A 50 -9.50 29.22 -18.34
C ALA A 50 -10.00 29.00 -19.78
N ASN A 51 -10.97 28.10 -20.00
CA ASN A 51 -11.35 27.66 -21.35
C ASN A 51 -12.80 27.94 -21.75
N VAL A 52 -13.69 28.34 -20.82
CA VAL A 52 -15.09 28.65 -21.16
C VAL A 52 -15.24 30.14 -21.46
N HIS A 53 -15.06 30.52 -22.73
CA HIS A 53 -15.49 31.81 -23.25
C HIS A 53 -16.73 31.64 -24.11
N ALA A 54 -17.78 32.41 -23.82
CA ALA A 54 -19.12 32.28 -24.44
C ALA A 54 -19.18 32.48 -25.98
N ARG A 55 -18.06 32.83 -26.63
CA ARG A 55 -18.03 33.26 -28.03
C ARG A 55 -17.53 32.19 -29.03
N SER A 56 -17.08 31.00 -28.59
CA SER A 56 -16.56 29.98 -29.51
C SER A 56 -16.86 28.54 -29.09
N ILE A 57 -17.94 27.97 -29.62
CA ILE A 57 -18.43 26.63 -29.27
C ILE A 57 -17.43 25.52 -29.69
N TYR A 58 -16.91 25.59 -30.92
CA TYR A 58 -16.05 24.52 -31.47
C TYR A 58 -14.70 24.39 -30.77
N SER A 59 -14.03 25.50 -30.47
CA SER A 59 -12.76 25.47 -29.72
C SER A 59 -12.97 25.03 -28.26
N THR A 60 -14.13 25.31 -27.67
CA THR A 60 -14.48 24.86 -26.32
C THR A 60 -14.60 23.33 -26.26
N ILE A 61 -15.21 22.69 -27.26
CA ILE A 61 -15.33 21.22 -27.32
C ILE A 61 -13.96 20.56 -27.43
N ILE A 62 -13.12 21.04 -28.37
CA ILE A 62 -11.76 20.50 -28.56
C ILE A 62 -10.92 20.68 -27.28
N GLY A 63 -10.99 21.86 -26.66
CA GLY A 63 -10.29 22.14 -25.40
C GLY A 63 -10.74 21.24 -24.25
N LEU A 64 -12.04 20.96 -24.13
CA LEU A 64 -12.57 20.04 -23.12
C LEU A 64 -12.12 18.60 -23.33
N VAL A 65 -12.07 18.13 -24.58
CA VAL A 65 -11.55 16.78 -24.90
C VAL A 65 -10.08 16.66 -24.51
N ILE A 66 -9.25 17.65 -24.87
CA ILE A 66 -7.83 17.66 -24.49
C ILE A 66 -7.66 17.73 -22.97
N ALA A 67 -8.46 18.56 -22.29
CA ALA A 67 -8.45 18.65 -20.83
C ALA A 67 -8.87 17.33 -20.15
N LEU A 68 -9.83 16.59 -20.72
CA LEU A 68 -10.21 15.28 -20.21
C LEU A 68 -9.08 14.26 -20.38
N ILE A 69 -8.44 14.22 -21.56
CA ILE A 69 -7.30 13.33 -21.82
C ILE A 69 -6.17 13.64 -20.84
N ALA A 70 -5.82 14.93 -20.66
CA ALA A 70 -4.81 15.35 -19.71
C ALA A 70 -5.18 14.94 -18.27
N TYR A 71 -6.43 15.10 -17.84
CA TYR A 71 -6.91 14.65 -16.53
C TYR A 71 -6.68 13.15 -16.32
N LEU A 72 -7.05 12.33 -17.31
CA LEU A 72 -6.87 10.88 -17.28
C LEU A 72 -5.38 10.47 -17.21
N ILE A 73 -4.48 11.28 -17.75
CA ILE A 73 -3.02 11.05 -17.67
C ILE A 73 -2.46 11.51 -16.32
N ILE A 74 -2.79 12.72 -15.84
CA ILE A 74 -2.18 13.29 -14.64
C ILE A 74 -2.77 12.73 -13.35
N SER A 75 -4.05 12.37 -13.33
CA SER A 75 -4.75 11.93 -12.13
C SER A 75 -4.11 10.66 -11.55
N PRO A 76 -3.80 9.61 -12.35
CA PRO A 76 -3.03 8.46 -11.87
C PRO A 76 -1.66 8.86 -11.32
N VAL A 77 -0.94 9.78 -11.97
CA VAL A 77 0.42 10.18 -11.53
C VAL A 77 0.38 10.96 -10.22
N ILE A 78 -0.56 11.90 -10.06
CA ILE A 78 -0.72 12.68 -8.83
C ILE A 78 -1.22 11.79 -7.69
N PHE A 79 -2.18 10.91 -7.96
CA PHE A 79 -2.66 9.94 -6.97
C PHE A 79 -1.53 9.00 -6.53
N PHE A 80 -0.74 8.52 -7.48
CA PHE A 80 0.46 7.70 -7.25
C PHE A 80 1.53 8.46 -6.44
N ARG A 81 1.76 9.74 -6.75
CA ARG A 81 2.70 10.61 -6.02
C ARG A 81 2.21 10.87 -4.60
N LYS A 82 0.93 11.16 -4.40
CA LYS A 82 0.33 11.30 -3.05
C LYS A 82 0.48 10.02 -2.24
N TYR A 83 0.29 8.86 -2.85
CA TYR A 83 0.50 7.58 -2.19
C TYR A 83 1.98 7.32 -1.86
N LEU A 84 2.92 7.69 -2.74
CA LEU A 84 4.37 7.49 -2.56
C LEU A 84 5.06 8.48 -1.62
N PHE A 85 4.56 9.71 -1.55
CA PHE A 85 5.21 10.85 -0.92
C PHE A 85 4.34 11.54 0.15
N SER A 86 3.26 10.91 0.61
CA SER A 86 2.63 11.29 1.87
C SER A 86 3.58 10.94 3.03
N THR A 87 4.62 11.74 3.22
CA THR A 87 5.44 11.74 4.43
C THR A 87 4.65 12.48 5.49
N LYS A 88 4.36 11.82 6.61
CA LYS A 88 3.92 12.54 7.81
C LYS A 88 5.02 13.51 8.23
N SER A 89 4.72 14.80 8.27
CA SER A 89 5.51 15.77 9.03
C SER A 89 5.12 15.64 10.50
N GLY A 90 5.71 14.67 11.20
CA GLY A 90 5.54 14.50 12.63
C GLY A 90 6.87 14.15 13.28
N THR A 91 7.01 14.45 14.57
CA THR A 91 8.16 14.05 15.40
C THR A 91 8.04 12.60 15.92
N ASP A 92 7.04 11.86 15.45
CA ASP A 92 6.79 10.48 15.84
C ASP A 92 7.93 9.57 15.32
N TYR A 93 8.40 8.67 16.17
CA TYR A 93 9.54 7.78 15.93
C TYR A 93 9.44 7.03 14.58
N PHE A 94 8.22 6.71 14.15
CA PHE A 94 7.94 5.92 12.95
C PHE A 94 7.78 6.76 11.67
N SER A 95 7.71 8.09 11.76
CA SER A 95 7.44 8.98 10.62
C SER A 95 8.60 9.08 9.62
N ASN A 96 9.83 8.78 10.05
CA ASN A 96 11.06 8.95 9.27
C ASN A 96 11.98 7.72 9.33
N VAL A 97 11.39 6.53 9.29
CA VAL A 97 12.17 5.29 9.23
C VAL A 97 12.99 5.24 7.94
N GLN A 98 14.31 5.21 8.08
CA GLN A 98 15.26 5.12 6.97
C GLN A 98 15.35 3.69 6.43
N LYS A 99 15.65 3.55 5.13
CA LYS A 99 15.77 2.24 4.47
C LYS A 99 16.84 1.34 5.10
N ASP A 100 17.95 1.94 5.53
CA ASP A 100 19.07 1.20 6.12
C ASP A 100 18.68 0.61 7.48
N LYS A 101 17.81 1.30 8.22
CA LYS A 101 17.25 0.78 9.47
C LYS A 101 16.35 -0.43 9.23
N ILE A 102 15.52 -0.41 8.19
CA ILE A 102 14.72 -1.57 7.80
C ILE A 102 15.66 -2.74 7.48
N LEU A 103 16.72 -2.49 6.71
CA LEU A 103 17.66 -3.54 6.29
C LEU A 103 18.39 -4.14 7.49
N LEU A 104 18.80 -3.31 8.45
CA LEU A 104 19.42 -3.76 9.69
C LEU A 104 18.53 -4.74 10.44
N PHE A 105 17.24 -4.42 10.62
CA PHE A 105 16.29 -5.31 11.30
C PHE A 105 16.02 -6.58 10.49
N VAL A 106 15.93 -6.49 9.17
CA VAL A 106 15.76 -7.67 8.30
C VAL A 106 16.98 -8.61 8.40
N GLN A 107 18.21 -8.06 8.46
CA GLN A 107 19.42 -8.87 8.64
C GLN A 107 19.48 -9.48 10.04
N HIS A 108 19.17 -8.71 11.08
CA HIS A 108 19.07 -9.22 12.45
C HIS A 108 18.10 -10.41 12.53
N LEU A 109 16.89 -10.27 11.96
CA LEU A 109 15.92 -11.36 11.90
C LEU A 109 16.41 -12.58 11.12
N LYS A 110 17.17 -12.37 10.04
CA LYS A 110 17.77 -13.46 9.26
C LYS A 110 18.79 -14.27 10.07
N GLU A 111 19.52 -13.61 10.96
CA GLU A 111 20.52 -14.24 11.82
C GLU A 111 19.88 -14.89 13.05
N SER A 112 18.81 -14.31 13.59
CA SER A 112 18.18 -14.74 14.83
C SER A 112 17.07 -15.78 14.66
N LEU A 113 16.44 -15.85 13.49
CA LEU A 113 15.31 -16.77 13.26
C LEU A 113 15.72 -18.04 12.51
N PRO A 114 14.94 -19.13 12.65
CA PRO A 114 15.12 -20.33 11.84
C PRO A 114 15.12 -20.03 10.33
N LYS A 115 15.82 -20.87 9.57
CA LYS A 115 15.92 -20.69 8.12
C LYS A 115 14.53 -20.76 7.50
N ALA A 116 14.15 -19.62 6.93
CA ALA A 116 12.98 -19.45 6.11
C ALA A 116 12.76 -20.58 5.09
N THR A 117 11.57 -21.18 5.12
CA THR A 117 11.17 -22.18 4.11
C THR A 117 10.53 -21.51 2.90
N GLN A 118 10.35 -22.28 1.82
CA GLN A 118 9.54 -21.87 0.66
C GLN A 118 8.05 -21.67 0.99
N TYR A 119 7.58 -22.27 2.09
CA TYR A 119 6.21 -22.13 2.57
C TYR A 119 6.02 -20.82 3.33
N ASN A 120 7.10 -20.25 3.87
CA ASN A 120 7.03 -19.02 4.66
C ASN A 120 7.07 -17.75 3.77
N TYR A 121 6.57 -17.81 2.54
CA TYR A 121 6.50 -16.65 1.65
C TYR A 121 5.44 -15.66 2.12
N GLN A 122 5.40 -14.46 1.52
CA GLN A 122 4.29 -13.54 1.75
C GLN A 122 2.96 -14.25 1.43
N ILE A 123 2.12 -14.46 2.44
CA ILE A 123 0.85 -15.19 2.30
C ILE A 123 -0.22 -14.20 1.86
N PRO A 124 -0.90 -14.46 0.74
CA PRO A 124 -2.08 -13.69 0.36
C PRO A 124 -3.24 -13.88 1.35
N LEU A 125 -4.01 -12.83 1.63
CA LEU A 125 -5.11 -12.90 2.60
C LEU A 125 -6.19 -13.93 2.18
N ASP A 126 -6.48 -14.04 0.88
CA ASP A 126 -7.42 -15.03 0.34
C ASP A 126 -7.03 -16.48 0.70
N LYS A 127 -5.73 -16.76 0.81
CA LYS A 127 -5.24 -18.07 1.26
C LYS A 127 -5.51 -18.36 2.74
N LEU A 128 -5.46 -17.33 3.58
CA LEU A 128 -5.86 -17.48 4.99
C LEU A 128 -7.38 -17.59 5.15
N LEU A 129 -8.14 -16.96 4.26
CA LEU A 129 -9.60 -17.02 4.28
C LEU A 129 -10.18 -18.30 3.64
N GLU A 130 -9.38 -19.03 2.86
CA GLU A 130 -9.80 -20.24 2.15
C GLU A 130 -10.42 -21.29 3.10
N GLY A 131 -11.66 -21.72 2.83
CA GLY A 131 -12.35 -22.72 3.65
C GLY A 131 -12.95 -22.21 4.96
N ILE A 132 -12.94 -20.90 5.22
CA ILE A 132 -13.70 -20.31 6.34
C ILE A 132 -15.19 -20.21 5.93
N PRO A 133 -16.15 -20.74 6.72
CA PRO A 133 -17.57 -20.64 6.40
C PRO A 133 -18.07 -19.19 6.35
N PRO A 134 -19.02 -18.85 5.44
CA PRO A 134 -19.49 -17.47 5.27
C PRO A 134 -20.23 -16.91 6.49
N ASN A 135 -20.84 -17.75 7.33
CA ASN A 135 -21.60 -17.33 8.52
C ASN A 135 -20.79 -17.43 9.82
N THR A 136 -19.46 -17.43 9.72
CA THR A 136 -18.57 -17.52 10.88
C THR A 136 -18.58 -16.20 11.65
N THR A 137 -18.70 -16.26 12.98
CA THR A 137 -18.58 -15.06 13.81
C THR A 137 -17.18 -14.46 13.71
N LEU A 138 -17.03 -13.14 13.95
CA LEU A 138 -15.72 -12.47 13.93
C LEU A 138 -14.69 -13.21 14.78
N ASN A 139 -15.05 -13.59 16.01
CA ASN A 139 -14.14 -14.27 16.92
C ASN A 139 -13.67 -15.64 16.38
N GLN A 140 -14.61 -16.44 15.87
CA GLN A 140 -14.27 -17.74 15.27
C GLN A 140 -13.42 -17.56 14.00
N GLN A 141 -13.72 -16.56 13.19
CA GLN A 141 -12.96 -16.29 11.98
C GLN A 141 -11.52 -15.88 12.31
N LEU A 142 -11.32 -14.98 13.28
CA LEU A 142 -10.00 -14.58 13.74
C LEU A 142 -9.23 -15.76 14.34
N GLN A 143 -9.89 -16.64 15.10
CA GLN A 143 -9.27 -17.87 15.60
C GLN A 143 -8.80 -18.78 14.45
N LEU A 144 -9.66 -19.06 13.45
CA LEU A 144 -9.30 -19.92 12.31
C LEU A 144 -8.12 -19.34 11.50
N ILE A 145 -8.07 -18.02 11.35
CA ILE A 145 -6.94 -17.33 10.71
C ILE A 145 -5.68 -17.47 11.56
N ALA A 146 -5.80 -17.27 12.88
CA ALA A 146 -4.68 -17.42 13.81
C ALA A 146 -4.09 -18.83 13.79
N ASP A 147 -4.95 -19.86 13.76
CA ASP A 147 -4.51 -21.26 13.68
C ASP A 147 -3.68 -21.50 12.41
N LYS A 148 -4.13 -20.96 11.27
CA LYS A 148 -3.36 -21.02 10.01
C LYS A 148 -2.05 -20.25 10.06
N MET A 149 -2.04 -19.08 10.70
CA MET A 149 -0.82 -18.30 10.92
C MET A 149 0.17 -19.05 11.81
N CYS A 150 -0.29 -19.72 12.88
CA CYS A 150 0.53 -20.57 13.73
C CYS A 150 1.12 -21.76 12.97
N VAL A 151 0.32 -22.44 12.13
CA VAL A 151 0.82 -23.50 11.24
C VAL A 151 1.90 -22.98 10.30
N HIS A 152 1.68 -21.82 9.68
CA HIS A 152 2.68 -21.18 8.81
C HIS A 152 3.99 -20.85 9.53
N LEU A 153 3.90 -20.47 10.81
CA LEU A 153 5.05 -20.16 11.65
C LEU A 153 5.67 -21.40 12.33
N LEU A 154 5.07 -22.58 12.17
CA LEU A 154 5.46 -23.82 12.85
C LEU A 154 5.43 -23.69 14.38
N LEU A 155 4.46 -22.93 14.90
CA LEU A 155 4.23 -22.77 16.33
C LEU A 155 3.48 -23.99 16.88
N ASP A 156 4.05 -24.61 17.90
CA ASP A 156 3.57 -25.85 18.53
C ASP A 156 2.51 -25.60 19.61
N LYS A 157 2.60 -24.50 20.34
CA LYS A 157 1.61 -24.15 21.37
C LYS A 157 0.41 -23.42 20.75
N PRO A 158 -0.82 -23.81 21.13
CA PRO A 158 -2.02 -23.17 20.64
C PRO A 158 -2.13 -21.74 21.16
N ILE A 159 -2.79 -20.89 20.37
CA ILE A 159 -3.13 -19.52 20.74
C ILE A 159 -4.63 -19.35 20.79
N LYS A 160 -5.13 -18.66 21.81
CA LYS A 160 -6.55 -18.36 21.95
C LYS A 160 -6.82 -16.93 21.52
N VAL A 161 -7.70 -16.75 20.54
CA VAL A 161 -8.15 -15.42 20.10
C VAL A 161 -9.50 -15.10 20.71
N MET A 162 -9.61 -13.87 21.22
CA MET A 162 -10.83 -13.34 21.84
C MET A 162 -11.10 -11.91 21.39
N THR A 163 -12.34 -11.64 20.95
CA THR A 163 -12.78 -10.28 20.67
C THR A 163 -13.35 -9.61 21.92
N ILE A 164 -12.77 -8.50 22.36
CA ILE A 164 -13.23 -7.71 23.51
C ILE A 164 -13.22 -6.22 23.17
N ASN A 165 -14.09 -5.40 23.75
CA ASN A 165 -14.19 -3.97 23.39
C ASN A 165 -13.32 -3.05 24.26
N THR A 166 -12.64 -3.60 25.27
CA THR A 166 -11.84 -2.85 26.26
C THR A 166 -10.39 -2.62 25.83
N VAL A 167 -9.89 -3.34 24.83
CA VAL A 167 -8.57 -3.09 24.24
C VAL A 167 -8.67 -2.02 23.17
N ASP A 168 -7.60 -1.27 22.93
CA ASP A 168 -7.62 -0.23 21.91
C ASP A 168 -7.70 -0.84 20.50
N ALA A 169 -6.68 -1.60 20.10
CA ALA A 169 -6.63 -2.32 18.83
C ALA A 169 -6.48 -3.84 19.03
N GLY A 170 -5.33 -4.26 19.56
CA GLY A 170 -5.01 -5.64 19.89
C GLY A 170 -4.10 -5.72 21.11
N LYS A 171 -3.97 -6.92 21.68
CA LYS A 171 -3.03 -7.21 22.75
C LYS A 171 -2.72 -8.69 22.83
N PHE A 172 -1.44 -9.03 22.84
CA PHE A 172 -0.94 -10.35 23.22
C PHE A 172 -0.62 -10.43 24.73
N GLU A 173 -1.08 -11.50 25.40
CA GLU A 173 -0.80 -11.77 26.82
C GLU A 173 -0.72 -13.26 27.13
N HIS A 174 0.00 -13.59 28.21
CA HIS A 174 0.02 -14.93 28.80
C HIS A 174 -0.92 -14.98 30.01
N ILE A 175 -1.95 -15.82 29.94
CA ILE A 175 -2.93 -15.99 31.03
C ILE A 175 -2.94 -17.45 31.44
N ASN A 176 -2.53 -17.75 32.68
CA ASN A 176 -2.54 -19.10 33.25
C ASN A 176 -1.83 -20.15 32.36
N GLY A 177 -0.72 -19.77 31.72
CA GLY A 177 0.04 -20.64 30.81
C GLY A 177 -0.54 -20.77 29.40
N MET A 178 -1.63 -20.06 29.09
CA MET A 178 -2.22 -19.99 27.75
C MET A 178 -1.81 -18.69 27.04
N ASN A 179 -1.42 -18.81 25.77
CA ASN A 179 -1.17 -17.68 24.90
C ASN A 179 -2.52 -17.12 24.43
N CYS A 180 -2.78 -15.86 24.73
CA CYS A 180 -4.04 -15.19 24.41
C CYS A 180 -3.79 -13.95 23.55
N ILE A 181 -4.57 -13.79 22.49
CA ILE A 181 -4.65 -12.55 21.71
C ILE A 181 -6.05 -11.97 21.87
N PHE A 182 -6.08 -10.72 22.29
CA PHE A 182 -7.29 -9.93 22.37
C PHE A 182 -7.33 -8.96 21.19
N ILE A 183 -8.46 -8.89 20.50
CA ILE A 183 -8.67 -7.93 19.40
C ILE A 183 -9.93 -7.11 19.70
N ASN A 184 -9.90 -5.83 19.38
CA ASN A 184 -11.06 -4.98 19.55
C ASN A 184 -12.24 -5.51 18.72
N GLY A 185 -13.36 -5.86 19.38
CA GLY A 185 -14.57 -6.36 18.72
C GLY A 185 -15.37 -5.29 17.98
N ASP A 186 -15.18 -4.02 18.31
CA ASP A 186 -15.91 -2.90 17.76
C ASP A 186 -15.59 -2.69 16.27
N GLN A 187 -16.60 -2.84 15.41
CA GLN A 187 -16.48 -2.66 13.97
C GLN A 187 -16.45 -1.19 13.55
N SER A 188 -16.89 -0.26 14.41
CA SER A 188 -16.80 1.17 14.14
C SER A 188 -15.36 1.69 14.23
N LYS A 189 -14.53 1.06 15.07
CA LYS A 189 -13.12 1.41 15.24
C LYS A 189 -12.23 0.87 14.13
N HIS A 190 -12.37 -0.42 13.84
CA HIS A 190 -11.51 -1.11 12.88
C HIS A 190 -12.33 -1.98 11.94
N ASN A 191 -12.09 -1.84 10.63
CA ASN A 191 -12.68 -2.72 9.63
C ASN A 191 -12.11 -4.14 9.74
N ILE A 192 -12.65 -5.08 8.95
CA ILE A 192 -12.23 -6.48 9.03
C ILE A 192 -10.77 -6.73 8.61
N HIS A 193 -10.28 -6.06 7.57
CA HIS A 193 -8.89 -6.15 7.09
C HIS A 193 -7.89 -5.60 8.11
N GLN A 194 -8.27 -4.50 8.76
CA GLN A 194 -7.56 -3.90 9.88
C GLN A 194 -7.44 -4.87 11.06
N LYS A 195 -8.51 -5.61 11.38
CA LYS A 195 -8.47 -6.65 12.42
C LYS A 195 -7.54 -7.81 12.03
N TYR A 196 -7.45 -8.18 10.75
CA TYR A 196 -6.49 -9.20 10.31
C TYR A 196 -5.04 -8.74 10.40
N ALA A 197 -4.76 -7.46 10.09
CA ALA A 197 -3.43 -6.88 10.27
C ALA A 197 -3.06 -6.79 11.76
N ILE A 198 -3.99 -6.39 12.63
CA ILE A 198 -3.79 -6.42 14.08
C ILE A 198 -3.48 -7.86 14.53
N LEU A 199 -4.24 -8.86 14.09
CA LEU A 199 -3.99 -10.25 14.43
C LEU A 199 -2.58 -10.71 14.00
N ALA A 200 -2.15 -10.38 12.78
CA ALA A 200 -0.81 -10.69 12.28
C ALA A 200 0.29 -10.04 13.12
N HIS A 201 0.07 -8.78 13.55
CA HIS A 201 0.97 -8.06 14.44
C HIS A 201 1.08 -8.77 15.81
N GLU A 202 -0.03 -9.07 16.47
CA GLU A 202 -0.04 -9.71 17.79
C GLU A 202 0.53 -11.14 17.76
N ILE A 203 0.26 -11.92 16.71
CA ILE A 203 0.89 -13.25 16.53
C ILE A 203 2.41 -13.12 16.36
N THR A 204 2.88 -12.02 15.77
CA THR A 204 4.31 -11.79 15.61
C THR A 204 4.99 -11.49 16.93
N HIS A 205 4.34 -10.78 17.86
CA HIS A 205 4.84 -10.64 19.24
C HIS A 205 5.04 -12.02 19.88
N TYR A 206 4.04 -12.90 19.78
CA TYR A 206 4.16 -14.27 20.26
C TYR A 206 5.32 -15.03 19.59
N TYR A 207 5.47 -14.91 18.27
CA TYR A 207 6.53 -15.57 17.52
C TYR A 207 7.93 -15.10 17.95
N LEU A 208 8.12 -13.79 18.14
CA LEU A 208 9.38 -13.23 18.62
C LEU A 208 9.70 -13.69 20.05
N GLU A 209 8.70 -13.72 20.93
CA GLU A 209 8.86 -14.22 22.29
C GLU A 209 9.21 -15.71 22.32
N HIS A 210 8.57 -16.53 21.46
CA HIS A 210 8.90 -17.95 21.31
C HIS A 210 10.38 -18.18 20.94
N HIS A 211 10.99 -17.23 20.22
CA HIS A 211 12.41 -17.26 19.85
C HIS A 211 13.32 -16.45 20.79
N ASN A 212 12.80 -15.91 21.90
CA ASN A 212 13.52 -15.06 22.85
C ASN A 212 14.15 -13.81 22.19
N ILE A 213 13.49 -13.25 21.19
CA ILE A 213 13.96 -12.05 20.48
C ILE A 213 13.15 -10.86 20.99
N ARG A 214 13.84 -9.86 21.53
CA ARG A 214 13.22 -8.64 22.05
C ARG A 214 14.19 -7.47 22.01
N MET A 215 13.67 -6.27 21.73
CA MET A 215 14.42 -5.02 21.90
C MET A 215 14.13 -4.39 23.27
N ALA A 216 15.14 -3.76 23.87
CA ALA A 216 14.98 -3.10 25.17
C ALA A 216 14.07 -1.88 25.09
N ASN A 217 14.13 -1.13 23.99
CA ASN A 217 13.29 0.03 23.76
C ASN A 217 11.93 -0.40 23.19
N THR A 218 10.83 0.08 23.77
CA THR A 218 9.47 -0.26 23.33
C THR A 218 9.22 0.07 21.85
N ASN A 219 9.62 1.25 21.37
CA ASN A 219 9.42 1.64 19.97
C ASN A 219 10.26 0.80 19.01
N GLU A 220 11.48 0.44 19.41
CA GLU A 220 12.30 -0.52 18.63
C GLU A 220 11.69 -1.91 18.63
N ASN A 221 11.06 -2.32 19.72
CA ASN A 221 10.40 -3.62 19.81
C ASN A 221 9.15 -3.67 18.93
N GLU A 222 8.31 -2.64 18.95
CA GLU A 222 7.16 -2.54 18.03
C GLU A 222 7.62 -2.46 16.57
N PHE A 223 8.71 -1.72 16.30
CA PHE A 223 9.31 -1.71 14.97
C PHE A 223 9.83 -3.08 14.56
N LEU A 224 10.49 -3.80 15.47
CA LEU A 224 10.93 -5.18 15.26
C LEU A 224 9.75 -6.08 14.92
N THR A 225 8.65 -5.99 15.66
CA THR A 225 7.44 -6.77 15.40
C THR A 225 6.86 -6.50 14.02
N GLU A 226 6.77 -5.23 13.60
CA GLU A 226 6.32 -4.86 12.25
C GLU A 226 7.23 -5.45 11.16
N ILE A 227 8.56 -5.30 11.29
CA ILE A 227 9.50 -5.86 10.32
C ILE A 227 9.51 -7.38 10.36
N CYS A 228 9.34 -7.99 11.54
CA CYS A 228 9.25 -9.44 11.70
C CYS A 228 7.99 -9.98 11.05
N ALA A 229 6.84 -9.32 11.17
CA ALA A 229 5.59 -9.73 10.54
C ALA A 229 5.78 -9.82 9.02
N VAL A 230 6.43 -8.82 8.43
CA VAL A 230 6.82 -8.84 7.01
C VAL A 230 7.84 -9.95 6.75
N TYR A 231 8.86 -10.09 7.59
CA TYR A 231 9.91 -11.08 7.45
C TYR A 231 9.36 -12.51 7.44
N VAL A 232 8.35 -12.82 8.25
CA VAL A 232 7.76 -14.17 8.35
C VAL A 232 6.68 -14.43 7.31
N GLY A 233 6.22 -13.41 6.58
CA GLY A 233 5.31 -13.59 5.44
C GLY A 233 3.92 -12.97 5.61
N PHE A 234 3.70 -12.14 6.62
CA PHE A 234 2.41 -11.44 6.81
C PHE A 234 2.36 -10.05 6.18
N GLY A 235 3.36 -9.66 5.40
CA GLY A 235 3.46 -8.31 4.84
C GLY A 235 2.29 -7.90 3.94
N PHE A 236 1.67 -8.83 3.19
CA PHE A 236 0.47 -8.52 2.41
C PHE A 236 -0.74 -8.21 3.29
N ILE A 237 -0.91 -8.97 4.37
CA ILE A 237 -2.01 -8.81 5.32
C ILE A 237 -1.85 -7.47 6.05
N MET A 238 -0.62 -7.15 6.46
CA MET A 238 -0.28 -5.87 7.04
C MET A 238 -0.59 -4.72 6.06
N LEU A 239 -0.15 -4.79 4.81
CA LEU A 239 -0.46 -3.76 3.81
C LEU A 239 -1.96 -3.57 3.58
N ASP A 240 -2.71 -4.66 3.53
CA ASP A 240 -4.16 -4.66 3.28
C ASP A 240 -4.93 -4.00 4.43
N GLY A 241 -4.54 -4.25 5.69
CA GLY A 241 -5.10 -3.55 6.84
C GLY A 241 -4.69 -2.07 6.94
N TYR A 242 -3.60 -1.67 6.28
CA TYR A 242 -3.14 -0.28 6.25
C TYR A 242 -3.75 0.54 5.11
N ASP A 243 -4.46 -0.10 4.16
CA ASP A 243 -5.15 0.63 3.10
C ASP A 243 -6.31 1.45 3.69
N TYR A 244 -6.12 2.77 3.65
CA TYR A 244 -6.90 3.81 4.31
C TYR A 244 -8.42 3.67 4.11
N VAL A 245 -9.17 3.44 5.20
CA VAL A 245 -10.58 3.81 5.23
C VAL A 245 -10.69 5.31 5.52
N LYS A 246 -11.02 6.07 4.48
CA LYS A 246 -11.57 7.42 4.63
C LYS A 246 -13.04 7.31 5.02
N THR A 247 -13.33 7.38 6.31
CA THR A 247 -14.63 7.86 6.79
C THR A 247 -14.41 9.22 7.46
N ALA A 248 -15.39 10.11 7.30
CA ALA A 248 -15.21 11.55 7.27
C ALA A 248 -14.60 12.20 8.52
N ASP A 249 -14.54 11.54 9.68
CA ASP A 249 -14.14 12.20 10.94
C ASP A 249 -13.29 11.35 11.92
N GLN A 250 -12.83 10.14 11.57
CA GLN A 250 -11.98 9.33 12.48
C GLN A 250 -10.84 8.60 11.75
N TYR A 251 -9.61 8.95 12.12
CA TYR A 251 -8.37 8.30 11.66
C TYR A 251 -8.00 7.16 12.61
N ASN A 252 -8.49 5.95 12.38
CA ASN A 252 -8.02 4.77 13.12
C ASN A 252 -6.92 4.09 12.30
N LYS A 253 -5.67 4.50 12.55
CA LYS A 253 -4.48 3.90 11.94
C LYS A 253 -4.23 2.55 12.62
N VAL A 254 -4.10 1.49 11.83
CA VAL A 254 -3.58 0.22 12.32
C VAL A 254 -2.06 0.25 12.24
N GLY A 255 -1.40 -0.03 13.36
CA GLY A 255 0.04 -0.19 13.50
C GLY A 255 0.89 1.08 13.41
N TYR A 256 2.18 0.91 13.68
CA TYR A 256 3.08 2.02 14.02
C TYR A 256 3.73 2.68 12.80
N VAL A 257 4.10 1.89 11.79
CA VAL A 257 4.83 2.36 10.60
C VAL A 257 3.91 2.89 9.50
N ASP A 258 4.42 3.40 8.39
CA ASP A 258 3.58 3.77 7.24
C ASP A 258 3.58 2.65 6.18
N ALA A 259 2.53 2.55 5.35
CA ALA A 259 2.43 1.51 4.31
C ALA A 259 3.66 1.49 3.36
N LYS A 260 4.32 2.63 3.16
CA LYS A 260 5.58 2.74 2.41
C LYS A 260 6.73 1.98 3.07
N VAL A 261 6.82 2.02 4.40
CA VAL A 261 7.82 1.30 5.18
C VAL A 261 7.56 -0.20 5.06
N LEU A 262 6.31 -0.64 5.17
CA LEU A 262 5.94 -2.05 4.96
C LEU A 262 6.28 -2.53 3.54
N LEU A 263 5.97 -1.73 2.51
CA LEU A 263 6.33 -2.07 1.13
C LEU A 263 7.85 -2.16 0.95
N GLU A 264 8.60 -1.24 1.52
CA GLU A 264 10.07 -1.28 1.50
C GLU A 264 10.59 -2.52 2.22
N ALA A 265 10.03 -2.88 3.38
CA ALA A 265 10.37 -4.09 4.12
C ALA A 265 10.08 -5.35 3.29
N ILE A 266 8.94 -5.45 2.60
CA ILE A 266 8.62 -6.60 1.72
C ILE A 266 9.69 -6.75 0.64
N ILE A 267 10.11 -5.63 0.04
CA ILE A 267 11.13 -5.64 -1.01
C ILE A 267 12.48 -6.09 -0.46
N GLN A 268 12.90 -5.58 0.69
CA GLN A 268 14.18 -5.95 1.30
C GLN A 268 14.17 -7.42 1.76
N VAL A 269 13.08 -7.88 2.37
CA VAL A 269 12.86 -9.29 2.74
C VAL A 269 12.94 -10.17 1.49
N ALA A 270 12.38 -9.75 0.36
CA ALA A 270 12.46 -10.50 -0.89
C ALA A 270 13.90 -10.74 -1.34
N TYR A 271 14.75 -9.71 -1.26
CA TYR A 271 16.18 -9.85 -1.57
C TYR A 271 16.91 -10.74 -0.55
N VAL A 272 16.71 -10.49 0.74
CA VAL A 272 17.42 -11.19 1.81
C VAL A 272 17.05 -12.68 1.87
N ARG A 273 15.77 -13.01 1.69
CA ARG A 273 15.24 -14.38 1.71
C ARG A 273 15.19 -15.03 0.32
N ARG A 274 15.59 -14.32 -0.74
CA ARG A 274 15.49 -14.78 -2.14
C ARG A 274 14.09 -15.25 -2.52
N GLN A 275 13.06 -14.51 -2.10
CA GLN A 275 11.67 -14.83 -2.43
C GLN A 275 11.39 -14.66 -3.93
N ASN A 276 10.46 -15.43 -4.48
CA ASN A 276 10.01 -15.30 -5.86
C ASN A 276 9.41 -13.89 -6.09
N PRO A 277 10.06 -13.02 -6.90
CA PRO A 277 9.59 -11.65 -7.08
C PRO A 277 8.29 -11.59 -7.89
N PHE A 278 7.97 -12.60 -8.71
CA PHE A 278 6.70 -12.63 -9.45
C PHE A 278 5.51 -12.86 -8.52
N HIS A 279 5.68 -13.69 -7.49
CA HIS A 279 4.67 -13.88 -6.44
C HIS A 279 4.39 -12.55 -5.73
N ILE A 280 5.44 -11.79 -5.42
CA ILE A 280 5.30 -10.49 -4.77
C ILE A 280 4.55 -9.50 -5.66
N VAL A 281 5.01 -9.31 -6.90
CA VAL A 281 4.39 -8.36 -7.83
C VAL A 281 2.94 -8.73 -8.14
N LYS A 282 2.61 -10.02 -8.28
CA LYS A 282 1.25 -10.47 -8.60
C LYS A 282 0.23 -10.13 -7.51
N ASN A 283 0.60 -10.29 -6.24
CA ASN A 283 -0.30 -10.18 -5.10
C ASN A 283 -0.41 -8.77 -4.50
N LEU A 284 0.40 -7.82 -4.97
CA LEU A 284 0.27 -6.41 -4.57
C LEU A 284 -0.81 -5.69 -5.38
N GLY A 285 -1.53 -4.76 -4.74
CA GLY A 285 -2.48 -3.85 -5.39
C GLY A 285 -1.81 -2.81 -6.31
N ILE A 286 -2.61 -2.13 -7.12
CA ILE A 286 -2.15 -0.93 -7.85
C ILE A 286 -2.37 0.24 -6.87
N PRO A 287 -1.35 1.01 -6.44
CA PRO A 287 -0.09 1.31 -7.15
C PRO A 287 1.17 0.54 -6.71
N THR A 288 1.14 -0.13 -5.56
CA THR A 288 2.31 -0.77 -4.93
C THR A 288 3.00 -1.79 -5.84
N ARG A 289 2.22 -2.51 -6.66
CA ARG A 289 2.68 -3.45 -7.70
C ARG A 289 3.70 -2.84 -8.66
N PHE A 290 3.46 -1.63 -9.15
CA PHE A 290 4.35 -0.99 -10.12
C PHE A 290 5.69 -0.62 -9.49
N ILE A 291 5.64 -0.09 -8.26
CA ILE A 291 6.82 0.26 -7.46
C ILE A 291 7.65 -0.99 -7.17
N ALA A 292 7.00 -2.06 -6.70
CA ALA A 292 7.65 -3.33 -6.43
C ALA A 292 8.31 -3.89 -7.69
N ARG A 293 7.65 -3.83 -8.85
CA ARG A 293 8.21 -4.30 -10.13
C ARG A 293 9.48 -3.56 -10.52
N ILE A 294 9.54 -2.25 -10.31
CA ILE A 294 10.75 -1.45 -10.57
C ILE A 294 11.86 -1.84 -9.60
N LYS A 295 11.57 -1.85 -8.29
CA LYS A 295 12.58 -2.10 -7.25
C LYS A 295 13.08 -3.54 -7.21
N LEU A 296 12.27 -4.51 -7.64
CA LEU A 296 12.63 -5.93 -7.74
C LEU A 296 13.21 -6.31 -9.10
N LYS A 297 13.48 -5.35 -10.01
CA LYS A 297 13.94 -5.63 -11.38
C LYS A 297 15.19 -6.54 -11.42
N ALA A 298 16.17 -6.29 -10.56
CA ALA A 298 17.39 -7.11 -10.48
C ALA A 298 17.06 -8.54 -10.04
N LEU A 299 16.29 -8.70 -8.96
CA LEU A 299 15.86 -10.02 -8.48
C LEU A 299 15.04 -10.79 -9.52
N ILE A 300 14.19 -10.09 -10.29
CA ILE A 300 13.42 -10.68 -11.40
C ILE A 300 14.34 -11.24 -12.48
N GLN A 301 15.40 -10.50 -12.85
CA GLN A 301 16.37 -10.94 -13.85
C GLN A 301 17.13 -12.18 -13.37
N GLU A 302 17.61 -12.17 -12.13
CA GLU A 302 18.28 -13.31 -11.50
C GLU A 302 17.37 -14.55 -11.47
N TYR A 303 16.10 -14.38 -11.06
CA TYR A 303 15.14 -15.48 -10.99
C TYR A 303 14.83 -16.07 -12.37
N LYS A 304 14.68 -15.23 -13.41
CA LYS A 304 14.51 -15.70 -14.80
C LYS A 304 15.73 -16.48 -15.29
N ALA A 305 16.94 -16.01 -14.98
CA ALA A 305 18.16 -16.71 -15.35
C ALA A 305 18.27 -18.07 -14.65
N PHE A 306 17.88 -18.16 -13.38
CA PHE A 306 17.84 -19.41 -12.64
C PHE A 306 16.83 -20.40 -13.21
N GLN A 307 15.61 -19.96 -13.56
CA GLN A 307 14.61 -20.85 -14.17
C GLN A 307 15.06 -21.41 -15.53
N LYS A 308 15.72 -20.59 -16.36
CA LYS A 308 16.27 -21.05 -17.65
C LYS A 308 17.36 -22.11 -17.51
N LYS A 309 18.14 -22.10 -16.41
CA LYS A 309 19.17 -23.12 -16.15
C LYS A 309 18.60 -24.46 -15.68
N LYS A 310 17.34 -24.50 -15.23
CA LYS A 310 16.66 -25.72 -14.77
C LYS A 310 15.90 -26.44 -15.88
N GLN A 311 15.70 -25.78 -17.02
CA GLN A 311 15.09 -26.33 -18.23
C GLN A 311 16.18 -26.88 -19.14
#